data_AF-A0A0Q8WB23-F1
#
_entry.id   AF-A0A0Q8WB23-F1
#
_cell.length_a   1.000
_cell.length_b   1.000
_cell.length_c   1.000
_cell.angle_alpha   90.00
_cell.angle_beta   90.00
_cell.angle_gamma   90.00
#
_symmetry.space_group_name_H-M   'P 1'
#
loop_
_entity.id
_entity.type
_entity.pdbx_description
1 polymer ?
#
loop_
_entity_poly.entity_id
_entity_poly.type
_entity_poly.pdbx_seq_one_letter_code
_entity_poly.pdbx_strand_id
1 'polypeptide(L)'
;MEFHSTVELGGKTATGIEVPADVVETLGGGKRPPVTVTIAGHTYRTTIAPMGGRFMIPLSAENRSAAGVGAGDEVDVEIALDTAPREMKAPDDLAEALRASPEAEAFFESLSFSHKRSYVDWIVAAKKDETRQRRVTQAVELLLTKRKQR
;
A
#
# COMPACT_ATOMS: atom_id res chain seq x y z
N MET A 1 -15.36 9.81 7.16
CA MET A 1 -16.25 10.39 6.13
C MET A 1 -17.04 9.25 5.55
N GLU A 2 -18.34 9.42 5.34
CA GLU A 2 -19.21 8.36 4.84
C GLU A 2 -19.93 8.83 3.59
N PHE A 3 -20.10 7.93 2.62
CA PHE A 3 -20.89 8.19 1.43
C PHE A 3 -21.52 6.88 0.95
N HIS A 4 -22.66 7.03 0.28
CA HIS A 4 -23.36 5.92 -0.34
C HIS A 4 -22.91 5.79 -1.81
N SER A 5 -22.57 4.57 -2.25
CA SER A 5 -22.16 4.33 -3.64
C SER A 5 -22.46 2.91 -4.07
N THR A 6 -22.53 2.70 -5.38
CA THR A 6 -22.65 1.38 -5.99
C THR A 6 -21.27 0.80 -6.29
N VAL A 7 -21.14 -0.53 -6.13
CA VAL A 7 -19.94 -1.27 -6.55
C VAL A 7 -19.97 -1.48 -8.06
N GLU A 8 -19.05 -0.85 -8.79
CA GLU A 8 -18.94 -0.98 -10.24
C GLU A 8 -17.98 -2.10 -10.67
N LEU A 9 -18.32 -2.78 -11.76
CA LEU A 9 -17.44 -3.73 -12.43
C LEU A 9 -16.61 -3.02 -13.52
N GLY A 10 -15.33 -2.81 -13.26
CA GLY A 10 -14.34 -2.34 -14.22
C GLY A 10 -13.73 -3.50 -15.03
N GLY A 11 -14.29 -3.79 -16.20
CA GLY A 11 -13.77 -4.81 -17.11
C GLY A 11 -14.26 -6.22 -16.75
N LYS A 12 -13.36 -7.22 -16.71
CA LYS A 12 -13.77 -8.64 -16.52
C LYS A 12 -13.95 -9.05 -15.06
N THR A 13 -13.10 -8.58 -14.15
CA THR A 13 -13.08 -9.02 -12.75
C THR A 13 -12.76 -7.93 -11.74
N ALA A 14 -12.22 -6.79 -12.20
CA ALA A 14 -11.87 -5.69 -11.31
C ALA A 14 -13.15 -4.97 -10.91
N THR A 15 -13.33 -4.75 -9.62
CA THR A 15 -14.43 -3.95 -9.09
C THR A 15 -13.89 -2.73 -8.40
N GLY A 16 -14.67 -1.66 -8.41
CA GLY A 16 -14.33 -0.44 -7.71
C GLY A 16 -15.57 0.29 -7.26
N ILE A 17 -15.35 1.23 -6.35
CA ILE A 17 -16.40 2.10 -5.82
C ILE A 17 -16.04 3.51 -6.24
N GLU A 18 -16.99 4.21 -6.87
CA GLU A 18 -16.83 5.61 -7.22
C GLU A 18 -16.87 6.47 -5.95
N VAL A 19 -15.87 7.31 -5.78
CA VAL A 19 -15.82 8.30 -4.69
C VAL A 19 -16.17 9.66 -5.28
N PRO A 20 -17.22 10.34 -4.77
CA PRO A 20 -17.54 11.69 -5.20
C PRO A 20 -16.33 12.62 -5.05
N ALA A 21 -16.12 13.50 -6.03
CA ALA A 21 -14.96 14.41 -6.02
C ALA A 21 -14.94 15.31 -4.77
N ASP A 22 -16.11 15.77 -4.31
CA ASP A 22 -16.25 16.59 -3.09
C ASP A 22 -15.69 15.88 -1.85
N VAL A 23 -15.89 14.57 -1.75
CA VAL A 23 -15.39 13.75 -0.64
C VAL A 23 -13.86 13.63 -0.70
N VAL A 24 -13.29 13.48 -1.90
CA VAL A 24 -11.84 13.43 -2.12
C VAL A 24 -11.17 14.77 -1.84
N GLU A 25 -11.82 15.87 -2.24
CA GLU A 25 -11.35 17.22 -1.95
C GLU A 25 -11.38 17.50 -0.44
N THR A 26 -12.46 17.09 0.24
CA THR A 26 -12.60 17.22 1.70
C THR A 26 -11.56 16.37 2.45
N LEU A 27 -11.18 15.21 1.92
CA LEU A 27 -10.07 14.40 2.46
C LEU A 27 -8.74 15.16 2.44
N GLY A 28 -8.50 16.08 1.51
CA GLY A 28 -7.31 16.92 1.49
C GLY A 28 -5.99 16.20 1.20
N GLY A 29 -6.01 14.95 0.73
CA GLY A 29 -4.81 14.14 0.46
C GLY A 29 -4.35 14.12 -1.00
N GLY A 30 -4.79 15.08 -1.82
CA GLY A 30 -4.38 15.25 -3.22
C GLY A 30 -5.07 14.28 -4.20
N LYS A 31 -4.45 14.00 -5.34
CA LYS A 31 -5.06 13.16 -6.41
C LYS A 31 -5.10 11.67 -6.10
N ARG A 32 -4.24 11.19 -5.19
CA ARG A 32 -4.10 9.76 -4.86
C ARG A 32 -3.89 9.55 -3.35
N PRO A 33 -4.85 9.96 -2.51
CA PRO A 33 -4.71 9.82 -1.07
C PRO A 33 -4.75 8.33 -0.66
N PRO A 34 -3.84 7.89 0.23
CA PRO A 34 -4.01 6.63 0.93
C PRO A 34 -5.19 6.75 1.90
N VAL A 35 -6.08 5.78 1.89
CA VAL A 35 -7.30 5.78 2.70
C VAL A 35 -7.54 4.42 3.35
N THR A 36 -8.14 4.45 4.53
CA THR A 36 -8.76 3.29 5.15
C THR A 36 -10.24 3.33 4.79
N VAL A 37 -10.76 2.22 4.29
CA VAL A 37 -12.13 2.07 3.80
C VAL A 37 -12.83 1.01 4.63
N THR A 38 -14.03 1.29 5.11
CA THR A 38 -14.88 0.34 5.83
C THR A 38 -16.18 0.16 5.08
N ILE A 39 -16.54 -1.10 4.80
CA ILE A 39 -17.76 -1.48 4.08
C ILE A 39 -18.37 -2.67 4.80
N ALA A 40 -19.64 -2.59 5.19
CA ALA A 40 -20.35 -3.68 5.88
C ALA A 40 -19.58 -4.26 7.10
N GLY A 41 -18.84 -3.40 7.82
CA GLY A 41 -17.99 -3.80 8.96
C GLY A 41 -16.62 -4.38 8.61
N HIS A 42 -16.30 -4.56 7.32
CA HIS A 42 -14.96 -4.95 6.85
C HIS A 42 -14.13 -3.71 6.54
N THR A 43 -13.05 -3.52 7.30
CA THR A 43 -12.12 -2.41 7.12
C THR A 43 -10.84 -2.87 6.41
N TYR A 44 -10.45 -2.17 5.36
CA TYR A 44 -9.22 -2.43 4.61
C TYR A 44 -8.54 -1.12 4.19
N ARG A 45 -7.22 -1.18 3.97
CA ARG A 45 -6.42 -0.03 3.53
C ARG A 45 -6.19 -0.07 2.03
N THR A 46 -6.38 1.06 1.37
CA THR A 46 -6.23 1.18 -0.10
C THR A 46 -5.82 2.60 -0.47
N THR A 47 -5.86 2.93 -1.76
CA THR A 47 -5.53 4.26 -2.27
C THR A 47 -6.57 4.65 -3.29
N ILE A 48 -7.10 5.87 -3.17
CA ILE A 48 -7.99 6.43 -4.17
C ILE A 48 -7.17 6.70 -5.43
N ALA A 49 -7.67 6.30 -6.59
CA ALA A 49 -7.00 6.54 -7.86
C ALA A 49 -7.94 7.23 -8.86
N PRO A 50 -7.47 8.25 -9.59
CA PRO A 50 -8.25 8.87 -10.64
C PRO A 50 -8.25 7.96 -11.88
N MET A 51 -9.44 7.68 -12.42
CA MET A 51 -9.67 6.89 -13.62
C MET A 51 -10.71 7.60 -14.49
N GLY A 52 -10.29 8.12 -15.66
CA GLY A 52 -11.20 8.77 -16.61
C GLY A 52 -11.89 10.04 -16.10
N GLY A 53 -11.32 10.73 -15.11
CA GLY A 53 -11.92 11.93 -14.49
C GLY A 53 -12.76 11.65 -13.25
N ARG A 54 -12.95 10.37 -12.88
CA ARG A 54 -13.60 9.95 -11.64
C ARG A 54 -12.57 9.43 -10.65
N PHE A 55 -12.89 9.46 -9.36
CA PHE A 55 -12.07 8.86 -8.32
C PHE A 55 -12.62 7.49 -7.96
N MET A 56 -11.77 6.48 -7.98
CA MET A 56 -12.16 5.10 -7.74
C MET A 56 -11.37 4.53 -6.56
N ILE A 57 -12.07 3.78 -5.72
CA ILE A 57 -11.48 2.87 -4.75
C ILE A 57 -11.49 1.46 -5.34
N PRO A 58 -10.34 0.81 -5.53
CA PRO A 58 -10.33 -0.57 -5.98
C PRO A 58 -10.83 -1.48 -4.86
N LEU A 59 -11.74 -2.38 -5.22
CA LEU A 59 -12.30 -3.39 -4.35
C LEU A 59 -11.90 -4.78 -4.90
N SER A 60 -10.97 -5.44 -4.22
CA SER A 60 -10.45 -6.76 -4.65
C SER A 60 -11.51 -7.85 -4.46
N ALA A 61 -11.32 -9.03 -5.08
CA ALA A 61 -12.17 -10.18 -4.83
C ALA A 61 -12.16 -10.62 -3.35
N GLU A 62 -11.01 -10.53 -2.68
CA GLU A 62 -10.87 -10.82 -1.25
C GLU A 62 -11.70 -9.86 -0.38
N ASN A 63 -11.57 -8.55 -0.63
CA ASN A 63 -12.32 -7.54 0.14
C ASN A 63 -13.83 -7.59 -0.14
N ARG A 64 -14.25 -7.90 -1.37
CA ARG A 64 -15.66 -8.15 -1.70
C ARG A 64 -16.23 -9.31 -0.89
N SER A 65 -15.55 -10.45 -0.92
CA SER A 65 -15.98 -11.64 -0.19
C SER A 65 -16.01 -11.40 1.32
N ALA A 66 -15.05 -10.66 1.86
CA ALA A 66 -14.98 -10.31 3.28
C ALA A 66 -16.09 -9.32 3.70
N ALA A 67 -16.41 -8.34 2.85
CA ALA A 67 -17.51 -7.40 3.08
C ALA A 67 -18.88 -7.98 2.72
N GLY A 68 -18.94 -9.12 2.01
CA GLY A 68 -20.19 -9.73 1.55
C GLY A 68 -20.89 -8.94 0.43
N VAL A 69 -20.13 -8.20 -0.39
CA VAL A 69 -20.67 -7.28 -1.41
C VAL A 69 -20.27 -7.72 -2.83
N GLY A 70 -21.22 -7.63 -3.76
CA GLY A 70 -21.10 -7.95 -5.18
C GLY A 70 -21.03 -6.72 -6.07
N ALA A 71 -20.78 -6.94 -7.37
CA ALA A 71 -20.90 -5.87 -8.36
C ALA A 71 -22.38 -5.55 -8.59
N GLY A 72 -22.72 -4.26 -8.61
CA GLY A 72 -24.09 -3.76 -8.69
C GLY A 72 -24.74 -3.51 -7.33
N ASP A 73 -24.11 -3.91 -6.23
CA ASP A 73 -24.65 -3.68 -4.89
C ASP A 73 -24.43 -2.24 -4.45
N GLU A 74 -25.44 -1.68 -3.79
CA GLU A 74 -25.39 -0.40 -3.11
C GLU A 74 -24.81 -0.59 -1.70
N VAL A 75 -23.77 0.18 -1.39
CA VAL A 75 -23.01 0.04 -0.14
C VAL A 75 -22.75 1.39 0.50
N ASP A 76 -22.86 1.42 1.82
CA ASP A 76 -22.39 2.54 2.62
C ASP A 76 -20.90 2.38 2.88
N VAL A 77 -20.13 3.37 2.45
CA VAL A 77 -18.67 3.34 2.46
C VAL A 77 -18.16 4.43 3.37
N GLU A 78 -17.51 4.01 4.45
CA GLU A 78 -16.76 4.92 5.30
C GLU A 78 -15.31 4.97 4.84
N ILE A 79 -14.77 6.18 4.72
CA ILE A 79 -13.38 6.45 4.38
C ILE A 79 -12.73 7.42 5.36
N ALA A 80 -11.46 7.17 5.65
CA ALA A 80 -10.59 8.05 6.41
C ALA A 80 -9.21 8.08 5.76
N LEU A 81 -8.51 9.22 5.83
CA LEU A 81 -7.10 9.26 5.40
C LEU A 81 -6.27 8.27 6.21
N ASP A 82 -5.54 7.40 5.52
CA ASP A 82 -4.55 6.51 6.13
C ASP A 82 -3.25 7.30 6.30
N THR A 83 -3.18 8.11 7.36
CA THR A 83 -1.96 8.80 7.80
C THR A 83 -1.10 7.92 8.71
N ALA A 84 -1.55 6.70 9.01
CA ALA A 84 -0.83 5.82 9.92
C ALA A 84 0.53 5.46 9.30
N PRO A 85 1.64 5.64 10.04
CA PRO A 85 2.94 5.21 9.58
C PRO A 85 2.88 3.70 9.36
N ARG A 86 3.15 3.27 8.13
CA ARG A 86 3.28 1.85 7.84
C ARG A 86 4.65 1.43 8.38
N GLU A 87 4.70 1.12 9.67
CA GLU A 87 5.92 0.62 10.30
C GLU A 87 6.12 -0.83 9.88
N MET A 88 7.18 -1.08 9.12
CA MET A 88 7.70 -2.43 8.91
C MET A 88 8.95 -2.57 9.77
N LYS A 89 8.96 -3.54 10.68
CA LYS A 89 10.20 -3.92 11.34
C LYS A 89 11.12 -4.57 10.30
N ALA A 90 12.22 -3.89 10.00
CA ALA A 90 13.30 -4.49 9.25
C ALA A 90 13.82 -5.71 10.03
N PRO A 91 14.16 -6.83 9.35
CA PRO A 91 14.84 -7.94 9.97
C PRO A 91 16.14 -7.51 10.65
N ASP A 92 16.50 -8.16 11.77
CA ASP A 92 17.65 -7.74 12.60
C ASP A 92 18.96 -7.66 11.80
N ASP A 93 19.18 -8.60 10.88
CA ASP A 93 20.35 -8.66 10.00
C ASP A 93 20.41 -7.48 9.02
N LEU A 94 19.27 -7.05 8.46
CA LEU A 94 19.21 -5.84 7.64
C LEU A 94 19.42 -4.59 8.49
N ALA A 95 18.82 -4.53 9.68
CA ALA A 95 18.96 -3.38 10.58
C ALA A 95 20.41 -3.20 11.06
N GLU A 96 21.12 -4.28 11.35
CA GLU A 96 22.54 -4.25 11.69
C GLU A 96 23.40 -3.77 10.51
N ALA A 97 23.13 -4.26 9.30
CA ALA A 97 23.87 -3.83 8.11
C ALA A 97 23.61 -2.36 7.75
N LEU A 98 22.39 -1.86 7.93
CA LEU A 98 22.06 -0.45 7.76
C LEU A 98 22.74 0.43 8.81
N ARG A 99 22.76 0.02 10.09
CA ARG A 99 23.48 0.74 11.16
C ARG A 99 24.98 0.86 10.90
N ALA A 100 25.57 -0.10 10.19
CA ALA A 100 26.96 -0.05 9.77
C ALA A 100 27.22 0.96 8.63
N SER A 101 26.19 1.46 7.96
CA SER A 101 26.27 2.37 6.81
C SER A 101 25.23 3.50 6.92
N PRO A 102 25.54 4.60 7.63
CA PRO A 102 24.60 5.71 7.87
C PRO A 102 23.99 6.34 6.61
N GLU A 103 24.73 6.34 5.49
CA GLU A 103 24.21 6.83 4.20
C GLU A 103 23.13 5.89 3.62
N ALA A 104 23.33 4.57 3.72
CA ALA A 104 22.36 3.58 3.30
C ALA A 104 21.12 3.60 4.19
N GLU A 105 21.30 3.77 5.50
CA GLU A 105 20.22 3.92 6.47
C GLU A 105 19.38 5.16 6.18
N ALA A 106 20.00 6.33 5.98
CA ALA A 106 19.30 7.56 5.65
C ALA A 106 18.51 7.45 4.33
N PHE A 107 19.09 6.82 3.31
CA PHE A 107 18.38 6.59 2.05
C PHE A 107 17.24 5.59 2.22
N PHE A 108 17.48 4.47 2.92
CA PHE A 108 16.44 3.50 3.24
C PHE A 108 15.28 4.15 3.97
N GLU A 109 15.56 4.98 4.98
CA GLU A 109 14.53 5.68 5.74
C GLU A 109 13.70 6.65 4.88
N SER A 110 14.32 7.27 3.87
CA SER A 110 13.63 8.13 2.90
C SER A 110 12.73 7.40 1.90
N LEU A 111 12.87 6.07 1.77
CA LEU A 111 12.06 5.28 0.83
C LEU A 111 10.60 5.17 1.29
N SER A 112 9.68 5.11 0.32
CA SER A 112 8.29 4.79 0.62
C SER A 112 8.15 3.37 1.15
N PHE A 113 7.10 3.13 1.95
CA PHE A 113 6.83 1.82 2.55
C PHE A 113 6.88 0.65 1.57
N SER A 114 6.31 0.81 0.36
CA SER A 114 6.33 -0.26 -0.65
C SER A 114 7.74 -0.63 -1.10
N HIS A 115 8.65 0.34 -1.18
CA HIS A 115 10.05 0.06 -1.51
C HIS A 115 10.77 -0.56 -0.31
N LYS A 116 10.59 -0.04 0.91
CA LYS A 116 11.13 -0.66 2.14
C LYS A 116 10.69 -2.13 2.23
N ARG A 117 9.40 -2.40 1.98
CA ARG A 117 8.81 -3.75 1.92
C ARG A 117 9.47 -4.64 0.87
N SER A 118 9.68 -4.12 -0.34
CA SER A 118 10.30 -4.91 -1.41
C SER A 118 11.68 -5.45 -1.00
N TYR A 119 12.52 -4.64 -0.36
CA TYR A 119 13.82 -5.08 0.14
C TYR A 119 13.67 -6.14 1.23
N VAL A 120 12.78 -5.92 2.20
CA VAL A 120 12.53 -6.85 3.30
C VAL A 120 12.00 -8.19 2.80
N ASP A 121 10.96 -8.18 1.96
CA ASP A 121 10.36 -9.39 1.39
C ASP A 121 11.40 -10.19 0.58
N TRP A 122 12.25 -9.50 -0.17
CA TRP A 122 13.33 -10.13 -0.92
C TRP A 122 14.37 -10.79 -0.01
N ILE A 123 14.76 -10.14 1.10
CA ILE A 123 15.69 -10.72 2.06
C ILE A 123 15.06 -11.91 2.80
N VAL A 124 13.83 -11.74 3.31
CA VAL A 124 13.08 -12.78 4.06
C VAL A 124 12.75 -13.99 3.19
N ALA A 125 12.52 -13.81 1.88
CA ALA A 125 12.29 -14.90 0.96
C ALA A 125 13.50 -15.85 0.80
N ALA A 126 14.71 -15.47 1.26
CA ALA A 126 15.88 -16.34 1.22
C ALA A 126 15.85 -17.36 2.39
N LYS A 127 15.56 -18.62 2.07
CA LYS A 127 15.51 -19.72 3.05
C LYS A 127 16.86 -20.18 3.59
N LYS A 128 17.97 -19.83 2.91
CA LYS A 128 19.33 -20.18 3.32
C LYS A 128 20.02 -18.95 3.87
N ASP A 129 20.64 -19.07 5.04
CA ASP A 129 21.31 -17.96 5.73
C ASP A 129 22.40 -17.30 4.87
N GLU A 130 23.20 -18.10 4.14
CA GLU A 130 24.21 -17.58 3.21
C GLU A 130 23.60 -16.70 2.11
N THR A 131 22.44 -17.11 1.56
CA THR A 131 21.73 -16.33 0.54
C THR A 131 21.11 -15.08 1.13
N ARG A 132 20.63 -15.17 2.37
CA ARG A 132 20.07 -14.03 3.10
C ARG A 132 21.13 -12.97 3.37
N GLN A 133 22.28 -13.36 3.91
CA GLN A 133 23.42 -12.46 4.13
C GLN A 133 23.89 -11.81 2.82
N ARG A 134 24.00 -12.57 1.72
CA ARG A 134 24.34 -12.00 0.41
C ARG A 134 23.32 -10.95 -0.06
N ARG A 135 22.02 -11.19 0.16
CA ARG A 135 20.96 -10.22 -0.18
C ARG A 135 21.01 -8.98 0.71
N VAL A 136 21.36 -9.11 1.99
CA VAL A 136 21.55 -7.98 2.90
C VAL A 136 22.70 -7.10 2.41
N THR A 137 23.87 -7.67 2.11
CA THR A 137 25.00 -6.91 1.56
C THR A 137 24.62 -6.21 0.26
N GLN A 138 23.96 -6.92 -0.66
CA GLN A 138 23.51 -6.37 -1.93
C GLN A 138 22.44 -5.28 -1.74
N ALA A 139 21.59 -5.38 -0.72
CA ALA A 139 20.62 -4.34 -0.39
C ALA A 139 21.33 -3.05 0.03
N VAL A 140 22.34 -3.13 0.90
CA VAL A 140 23.13 -1.96 1.32
C VAL A 140 23.83 -1.32 0.12
N GLU A 141 24.45 -2.10 -0.77
CA GLU A 141 25.08 -1.58 -2.00
C GLU A 141 24.08 -0.87 -2.93
N LEU A 142 22.87 -1.43 -3.09
CA LEU A 142 21.81 -0.82 -3.89
C LEU A 142 21.33 0.51 -3.29
N LEU A 143 21.21 0.58 -1.96
CA LEU A 143 20.82 1.78 -1.25
C LEU A 143 21.89 2.88 -1.35
N LEU A 144 23.18 2.53 -1.23
CA LEU A 144 24.30 3.45 -1.43
C LEU A 144 24.35 4.00 -2.87
N THR A 145 24.04 3.16 -3.86
CA THR A 145 23.98 3.59 -5.28
C THR A 145 22.68 4.32 -5.64
N LYS A 146 21.79 4.59 -4.67
CA LYS A 146 20.47 5.23 -4.83
C LYS A 146 19.59 4.54 -5.89
N ARG A 147 19.84 3.25 -6.14
CA ARG A 147 19.07 2.46 -7.09
C ARG A 147 17.92 1.78 -6.37
N LYS A 148 16.71 2.03 -6.85
CA LYS A 148 15.52 1.33 -6.35
C LYS A 148 15.59 -0.13 -6.80
N GLN A 149 15.43 -1.05 -5.85
CA GLN A 149 15.12 -2.43 -6.18
C GLN A 149 13.83 -2.45 -7.02
N ARG A 150 13.88 -3.14 -8.16
CA ARG A 150 12.80 -3.19 -9.15
C ARG A 150 11.95 -4.43 -8.96
#